data_AF-A0A815VPA9-F1
#
_entry.id   AF-A0A815VPA9-F1
#
_cell.length_a   1.000
_cell.length_b   1.000
_cell.length_c   1.000
_cell.angle_alpha   90.00
_cell.angle_beta   90.00
_cell.angle_gamma   90.00
#
_symmetry.space_group_name_H-M   'P 1'
#
loop_
_entity.id
_entity.type
_entity.pdbx_description
1 polymer ?
#
loop_
_entity_poly.entity_id
_entity_poly.type
_entity_poly.pdbx_seq_one_letter_code
_entity_poly.pdbx_strand_id
1 'polypeptide(L)'
;MVALKVFVYLLLLCCKRAELVSTANENIRNTDDCTYEDARFGRIDLSEVGLKDGVPAFRNLEKGDYFYSYNPCYSFTEKPLCNDVAACQIYKDGSISFPLGYNSFATWSISETGNASLIYSVDVM
;
A
#
# COMPACT_ATOMS: atom_id res chain seq x y z
N MET A 1 36.42 52.71 3.38
CA MET A 1 36.48 51.41 2.65
C MET A 1 36.33 50.16 3.54
N VAL A 2 35.89 50.28 4.80
CA VAL A 2 35.65 49.11 5.70
C VAL A 2 34.16 48.74 5.78
N ALA A 3 33.27 49.73 5.74
CA ALA A 3 31.81 49.53 5.84
C ALA A 3 31.21 48.71 4.67
N LEU A 4 31.76 48.81 3.45
CA LEU A 4 31.24 48.10 2.28
C LEU A 4 31.53 46.58 2.33
N LYS A 5 32.63 46.17 2.97
CA LYS A 5 32.99 44.75 3.11
C LYS A 5 32.12 44.03 4.15
N VAL A 6 31.68 44.75 5.19
CA VAL A 6 30.81 44.20 6.26
C VAL A 6 29.40 43.90 5.74
N PHE A 7 28.86 44.75 4.87
CA PHE A 7 27.53 44.56 4.28
C PHE A 7 27.46 43.33 3.36
N VAL A 8 28.53 43.05 2.61
CA VAL A 8 28.62 41.87 1.73
C VAL A 8 28.70 40.58 2.55
N TYR A 9 29.41 40.58 3.69
CA TYR A 9 29.48 39.42 4.58
C TYR A 9 28.13 39.12 5.28
N LEU A 10 27.36 40.16 5.65
CA LEU A 10 26.02 40.00 6.24
C LEU A 10 24.99 39.46 5.23
N LEU A 11 25.08 39.86 3.96
CA LEU A 11 24.25 39.30 2.88
C LEU A 11 24.60 37.84 2.54
N LEU A 12 25.87 37.46 2.63
CA LEU A 12 26.33 36.08 2.37
C LEU A 12 26.01 35.08 3.50
N LEU A 13 25.79 35.56 4.73
CA LEU A 13 25.41 34.72 5.87
C LEU A 13 23.91 34.35 5.90
N CYS A 14 23.05 35.06 5.17
CA CYS A 14 21.61 34.79 5.14
C CYS A 14 21.21 33.64 4.18
N CYS A 15 22.12 33.23 3.28
CA CYS A 15 21.86 32.16 2.29
C CYS A 15 22.29 30.75 2.74
N LYS A 16 22.79 30.57 3.98
CA LYS A 16 23.16 29.23 4.46
C LYS A 16 22.06 28.63 5.34
N ARG A 17 21.35 27.69 4.73
CA ARG A 17 20.56 26.59 5.31
C ARG A 17 19.17 26.94 5.86
N ALA A 18 18.24 27.19 4.94
CA ALA A 18 16.93 26.57 5.06
C ALA A 18 17.03 25.18 4.41
N GLU A 19 17.50 24.18 5.16
CA GLU A 19 17.21 22.79 4.79
C GLU A 19 15.76 22.54 5.22
N LEU A 20 14.84 22.61 4.26
CA LEU A 20 13.54 21.98 4.40
C LEU A 20 13.80 20.48 4.55
N VAL A 21 13.90 20.01 5.79
CA VAL A 21 13.77 18.58 6.09
C VAL A 21 12.31 18.24 5.84
N SER A 22 12.02 17.88 4.60
CA SER A 22 10.86 17.08 4.27
C SER A 22 11.00 15.76 5.02
N THR A 23 10.23 15.58 6.09
CA THR A 23 9.99 14.25 6.66
C THR A 23 8.86 13.55 5.89
N ALA A 24 8.84 13.68 4.55
CA ALA A 24 8.27 12.61 3.75
C ALA A 24 9.34 11.52 3.73
N ASN A 25 9.02 10.32 4.18
CA ASN A 25 9.89 9.16 4.09
C ASN A 25 10.19 8.89 2.61
N GLU A 26 11.26 9.50 2.07
CA GLU A 26 11.69 9.38 0.66
C GLU A 26 12.02 7.94 0.24
N ASN A 27 11.98 6.99 1.19
CA ASN A 27 12.23 5.59 0.91
C ASN A 27 11.02 4.76 0.52
N ILE A 28 9.78 5.28 0.51
CA ILE A 28 8.63 4.48 0.05
C ILE A 28 8.17 4.97 -1.31
N ARG A 29 8.63 4.29 -2.35
CA ARG A 29 8.04 4.41 -3.70
C ARG A 29 6.99 3.32 -3.84
N ASN A 30 5.75 3.59 -3.45
CA ASN A 30 4.62 2.76 -3.92
C ASN A 30 4.51 3.01 -5.42
N THR A 31 5.13 2.14 -6.22
CA THR A 31 5.04 2.20 -7.68
C THR A 31 3.70 1.66 -8.18
N ASP A 32 3.02 0.84 -7.37
CA ASP A 32 1.69 0.26 -7.57
C ASP A 32 1.21 -0.38 -6.24
N ASP A 33 -0.04 -0.86 -6.19
CA ASP A 33 -0.63 -1.55 -5.02
C ASP A 33 0.05 -2.90 -4.70
N CYS A 34 1.03 -3.31 -5.50
CA CYS A 34 1.57 -4.66 -5.58
C CYS A 34 3.04 -4.80 -5.22
N THR A 35 3.77 -3.72 -5.42
CA THR A 35 5.21 -3.66 -5.23
C THR A 35 5.48 -2.68 -4.12
N TYR A 36 6.22 -3.16 -3.13
CA TYR A 36 6.81 -2.31 -2.12
C TYR A 36 8.31 -2.24 -2.36
N GLU A 37 8.89 -1.05 -2.28
CA GLU A 37 10.34 -0.85 -2.37
C GLU A 37 10.78 0.14 -1.30
N ASP A 38 11.77 -0.26 -0.48
CA ASP A 38 12.44 0.57 0.52
C ASP A 38 13.95 0.33 0.48
N ALA A 39 14.74 1.41 0.53
CA ALA A 39 16.20 1.31 0.38
C ALA A 39 16.89 0.51 1.49
N ARG A 40 16.26 0.35 2.66
CA ARG A 40 16.79 -0.39 3.80
C ARG A 40 16.41 -1.87 3.76
N PHE A 41 15.18 -2.17 3.33
CA PHE A 41 14.61 -3.51 3.41
C PHE A 41 14.50 -4.23 2.06
N GLY A 42 14.74 -3.52 0.96
CA GLY A 42 14.68 -4.06 -0.38
C GLY A 42 13.27 -3.99 -0.98
N ARG A 43 13.01 -4.87 -1.94
CA ARG A 43 11.79 -4.90 -2.75
C ARG A 43 10.97 -6.15 -2.50
N ILE A 44 9.67 -5.98 -2.34
CA ILE A 44 8.65 -7.04 -2.33
C ILE A 44 7.79 -6.84 -3.56
N ASP A 45 7.55 -7.92 -4.31
CA ASP A 45 6.72 -7.90 -5.50
C ASP A 45 5.70 -9.05 -5.41
N LEU A 46 4.42 -8.71 -5.27
CA LEU A 46 3.33 -9.68 -5.17
C LEU A 46 2.64 -9.96 -6.52
N SER A 47 3.13 -9.36 -7.62
CA SER A 47 2.47 -9.43 -8.92
C SER A 47 2.38 -10.85 -9.50
N GLU A 48 3.28 -11.75 -9.10
CA GLU A 48 3.29 -13.17 -9.48
C GLU A 48 2.41 -14.05 -8.59
N VAL A 49 2.00 -13.56 -7.41
CA VAL A 49 1.16 -14.31 -6.46
C VAL A 49 -0.32 -14.20 -6.84
N GLY A 50 -0.73 -13.05 -7.40
CA GLY A 50 -2.10 -12.82 -7.84
C GLY A 50 -2.38 -13.35 -9.24
N LEU A 51 -3.63 -13.72 -9.51
CA LEU A 51 -4.10 -14.09 -10.84
C LEU A 51 -4.83 -12.93 -11.53
N LYS A 52 -4.50 -12.70 -12.82
CA LYS A 52 -5.08 -11.62 -13.64
C LYS A 52 -6.35 -12.03 -14.39
N ASP A 53 -6.80 -13.26 -14.24
CA ASP A 53 -7.92 -13.85 -14.98
C ASP A 53 -9.29 -13.57 -14.35
N GLY A 54 -9.33 -12.76 -13.29
CA GLY A 54 -10.55 -12.42 -12.56
C GLY A 54 -11.02 -13.53 -11.61
N VAL A 55 -10.19 -14.55 -11.38
CA VAL A 55 -10.40 -15.61 -10.38
C VAL A 55 -9.44 -15.39 -9.21
N PRO A 56 -9.86 -15.63 -7.96
CA PRO A 56 -8.94 -15.49 -6.84
C PRO A 56 -7.85 -16.56 -6.86
N ALA A 57 -6.59 -16.14 -6.68
CA ALA A 57 -5.43 -17.03 -6.53
C ALA A 57 -5.61 -18.03 -5.38
N PHE A 58 -6.24 -17.57 -4.29
CA PHE A 58 -6.59 -18.39 -3.14
C PHE A 58 -8.10 -18.44 -3.01
N ARG A 59 -8.72 -19.52 -3.51
CA ARG A 59 -10.18 -19.63 -3.59
C ARG A 59 -10.74 -20.58 -2.55
N ASN A 60 -11.88 -20.23 -1.96
CA ASN A 60 -12.67 -21.10 -1.09
C ASN A 60 -11.88 -21.72 0.08
N LEU A 61 -11.02 -20.93 0.74
CA LEU A 61 -10.36 -21.34 1.97
C LEU A 61 -11.41 -21.49 3.07
N GLU A 62 -11.53 -22.68 3.63
CA GLU A 62 -12.60 -23.01 4.58
C GLU A 62 -12.24 -22.62 6.02
N LYS A 63 -13.15 -21.91 6.70
CA LYS A 63 -13.06 -21.69 8.15
C LYS A 63 -14.44 -21.44 8.76
N GLY A 64 -14.84 -22.30 9.69
CA GLY A 64 -16.16 -22.22 10.33
C GLY A 64 -17.28 -22.43 9.30
N ASP A 65 -18.27 -21.54 9.29
CA ASP A 65 -19.41 -21.58 8.36
C ASP A 65 -19.17 -20.81 7.05
N TYR A 66 -17.91 -20.41 6.80
CA TYR A 66 -17.54 -19.54 5.69
C TYR A 66 -16.45 -20.12 4.81
N PHE A 67 -16.47 -19.68 3.56
CA PHE A 67 -15.35 -19.72 2.63
C PHE A 67 -14.73 -18.32 2.52
N TYR A 68 -13.41 -18.29 2.33
CA TYR A 68 -12.66 -17.07 2.08
C TYR A 68 -11.92 -17.19 0.77
N SER A 69 -12.05 -16.16 -0.05
CA SER A 69 -11.30 -16.02 -1.30
C SER A 69 -10.44 -14.76 -1.24
N TYR A 70 -9.21 -14.85 -1.73
CA TYR A 70 -8.25 -13.77 -1.73
C TYR A 70 -7.45 -13.78 -3.03
N ASN A 71 -7.24 -12.59 -3.58
CA ASN A 71 -6.36 -12.36 -4.71
C ASN A 71 -5.55 -11.09 -4.43
N PRO A 72 -4.25 -11.20 -4.14
CA PRO A 72 -3.42 -10.01 -4.09
C PRO A 72 -3.38 -9.37 -5.48
N CYS A 73 -3.20 -8.05 -5.54
CA CYS A 73 -2.89 -7.29 -6.75
C CYS A 73 -3.98 -7.13 -7.80
N TYR A 74 -4.86 -8.12 -7.97
CA TYR A 74 -5.83 -8.13 -9.04
C TYR A 74 -7.20 -8.41 -8.47
N SER A 75 -8.17 -7.58 -8.86
CA SER A 75 -9.53 -7.72 -8.38
C SER A 75 -10.20 -8.94 -8.99
N PHE A 76 -11.08 -9.56 -8.22
CA PHE A 76 -11.95 -10.64 -8.68
C PHE A 76 -13.40 -10.35 -8.27
N THR A 77 -14.33 -11.07 -8.90
CA THR A 77 -15.75 -10.99 -8.57
C THR A 77 -16.28 -12.37 -8.19
N GLU A 78 -16.88 -12.47 -7.01
CA GLU A 78 -17.63 -13.63 -6.54
C GLU A 78 -19.02 -13.18 -6.07
N LYS A 79 -20.06 -13.81 -6.64
CA LYS A 79 -21.45 -13.46 -6.35
C LYS A 79 -21.86 -13.96 -4.96
N PRO A 80 -22.82 -13.29 -4.29
CA PRO A 80 -23.65 -12.19 -4.80
C PRO A 80 -23.05 -10.77 -4.69
N LEU A 81 -22.26 -10.45 -3.67
CA LEU A 81 -21.93 -9.08 -3.28
C LEU A 81 -20.46 -8.69 -3.42
N CYS A 82 -19.54 -9.65 -3.60
CA CYS A 82 -18.13 -9.34 -3.79
C CYS A 82 -17.84 -9.00 -5.25
N ASN A 83 -17.88 -7.71 -5.60
CA ASN A 83 -17.58 -7.23 -6.94
C ASN A 83 -16.27 -6.44 -6.90
N ASP A 84 -15.32 -6.81 -7.76
CA ASP A 84 -14.01 -6.18 -7.92
C ASP A 84 -13.18 -6.06 -6.63
N VAL A 85 -13.26 -7.08 -5.76
CA VAL A 85 -12.59 -7.12 -4.45
C VAL A 85 -11.21 -7.77 -4.51
N ALA A 86 -10.37 -7.48 -3.52
CA ALA A 86 -9.14 -8.23 -3.23
C ALA A 86 -9.42 -9.44 -2.33
N ALA A 87 -10.44 -9.35 -1.47
CA ALA A 87 -10.81 -10.41 -0.53
C ALA A 87 -12.33 -10.50 -0.37
N CYS A 88 -12.84 -11.72 -0.26
CA CYS A 88 -14.26 -12.02 -0.10
C CYS A 88 -14.46 -13.10 0.97
N GLN A 89 -15.52 -12.96 1.76
CA GLN A 89 -16.05 -14.01 2.63
C GLN A 89 -17.42 -14.43 2.11
N ILE A 90 -17.73 -15.72 2.10
CA ILE A 90 -19.00 -16.26 1.59
C ILE A 90 -19.53 -17.29 2.57
N TYR A 91 -20.83 -17.32 2.87
CA TYR A 91 -21.40 -18.46 3.57
C TYR A 91 -21.20 -19.73 2.75
N LYS A 92 -21.01 -20.87 3.43
CA LYS A 92 -20.83 -22.17 2.74
C LYS A 92 -22.02 -22.58 1.86
N ASP A 93 -23.23 -22.09 2.16
CA ASP A 93 -24.42 -22.30 1.34
C ASP A 93 -24.50 -21.36 0.12
N GLY A 94 -23.54 -20.44 -0.04
CA GLY A 94 -23.47 -19.47 -1.12
C GLY A 94 -24.53 -18.36 -1.06
N SER A 95 -25.29 -18.27 0.02
CA SER A 95 -26.46 -17.37 0.13
C SER A 95 -26.08 -15.89 0.23
N ILE A 96 -24.98 -15.58 0.92
CA ILE A 96 -24.48 -14.23 1.11
C ILE A 96 -22.96 -14.20 0.93
N SER A 97 -22.45 -13.05 0.52
CA SER A 97 -21.02 -12.76 0.56
C SER A 97 -20.77 -11.39 1.16
N PHE A 98 -19.59 -11.20 1.75
CA PHE A 98 -19.13 -9.97 2.36
C PHE A 98 -17.81 -9.57 1.71
N PRO A 99 -17.73 -8.40 1.07
CA PRO A 99 -16.44 -7.86 0.63
C PRO A 99 -15.59 -7.59 1.87
N LEU A 100 -14.34 -8.05 1.87
CA LEU A 100 -13.40 -7.85 2.98
C LEU A 100 -12.33 -6.80 2.68
N GLY A 101 -12.19 -6.38 1.42
CA GLY A 101 -11.33 -5.28 1.03
C GLY A 101 -11.14 -5.19 -0.48
N TYR A 102 -10.72 -4.02 -0.95
CA TYR A 102 -10.50 -3.73 -2.38
C TYR A 102 -9.04 -3.43 -2.67
N ASN A 103 -8.56 -3.85 -3.85
CA ASN A 103 -7.18 -3.55 -4.28
C ASN A 103 -6.94 -2.03 -4.38
N SER A 104 -7.95 -1.26 -4.81
CA SER A 104 -7.89 0.21 -4.91
C SER A 104 -7.67 0.93 -3.57
N PHE A 105 -7.83 0.24 -2.45
CA PHE A 105 -7.60 0.75 -1.09
C PHE A 105 -6.50 -0.03 -0.36
N ALA A 106 -5.63 -0.70 -1.12
CA ALA A 106 -4.49 -1.39 -0.55
C ALA A 106 -3.44 -0.38 -0.07
N THR A 107 -2.82 -0.65 1.08
CA THR A 107 -1.75 0.19 1.63
C THR A 107 -0.68 -0.66 2.27
N TRP A 108 0.57 -0.35 1.97
CA TRP A 108 1.72 -0.97 2.61
C TRP A 108 2.04 -0.29 3.95
N SER A 109 2.26 -1.10 4.98
CA SER A 109 2.73 -0.67 6.30
C SER A 109 3.94 -1.50 6.71
N ILE A 110 5.05 -0.82 6.99
CA ILE A 110 6.32 -1.46 7.32
C ILE A 110 6.74 -1.03 8.72
N SER A 111 7.01 -2.02 9.57
CA SER A 111 7.55 -1.77 10.90
C SER A 111 9.01 -1.30 10.83
N GLU A 112 9.49 -0.68 11.91
CA GLU A 112 10.91 -0.32 12.06
C GLU A 112 11.86 -1.53 11.96
N THR A 113 11.34 -2.73 12.22
CA THR A 113 12.07 -4.00 12.12
C THR A 113 12.00 -4.65 10.74
N GLY A 114 11.34 -4.02 9.77
CA GLY A 114 11.23 -4.51 8.39
C GLY A 114 10.10 -5.50 8.12
N ASN A 115 9.14 -5.67 9.04
CA ASN A 115 7.96 -6.48 8.78
C ASN A 115 6.99 -5.70 7.89
N ALA A 116 6.75 -6.21 6.67
CA ALA A 116 5.82 -5.61 5.74
C ALA A 116 4.42 -6.22 5.86
N SER A 117 3.41 -5.36 5.81
CA SER A 117 1.99 -5.73 5.78
C SER A 117 1.30 -4.98 4.65
N LEU A 118 0.56 -5.71 3.82
CA LEU A 118 -0.36 -5.14 2.85
C LEU A 118 -1.76 -5.17 3.44
N ILE A 119 -2.36 -4.00 3.62
CA ILE A 119 -3.62 -3.80 4.33
C ILE A 119 -4.69 -3.41 3.30
N TYR A 120 -5.83 -4.11 3.30
CA TYR A 120 -6.98 -3.79 2.44
C TYR A 120 -8.13 -3.25 3.28
N SER A 121 -8.86 -2.27 2.74
CA SER A 121 -10.01 -1.65 3.40
C SER A 121 -11.27 -1.78 2.54
N VAL A 122 -12.44 -1.79 3.18
CA VAL A 122 -13.76 -1.87 2.52
C VAL A 122 -14.38 -0.50 2.23
N ASP A 123 -13.85 0.57 2.81
CA ASP A 123 -14.21 1.97 2.51
C ASP A 123 -13.14 2.91 3.11
N VAL A 124 -12.82 4.00 2.42
CA VAL A 124 -12.08 5.16 2.96
C VAL A 124 -13.05 6.34 2.88
N MET A 125 -13.82 6.54 3.95
CA MET A 125 -14.55 7.79 4.19
C MET A 125 -13.78 8.67 5.14
#